data_AF-A0A8T5TQQ2-F1
#
_entry.id   AF-A0A8T5TQQ2-F1
#
_cell.length_a   1.000
_cell.length_b   1.000
_cell.length_c   1.000
_cell.angle_alpha   90.00
_cell.angle_beta   90.00
_cell.angle_gamma   90.00
#
_symmetry.space_group_name_H-M   'P 1'
#
loop_
_entity.id
_entity.type
_entity.pdbx_description
1 polymer ?
#
loop_
_entity_poly.entity_id
_entity_poly.type
_entity_poly.pdbx_seq_one_letter_code
_entity_poly.pdbx_strand_id
1 'polypeptide(L)'
;MLDRLNELFKSSTIKPTFDIVHIVLALFIFGKNPEGIGRYKLQKELMIGSGTTRSLIEKLNEIGNYISVTDKNKRKGHVLTEKGLEFLRTIKKKIPLLEKGDLKILEDIIVENKNIFAYFSLIKNVANKVNSGIEQRDAAIKVNGSGATCLIYDGHNLKLPSSPFLDNKYDLILNDNIQKYFKIRVSDNNAELENQDVIIIGLGDSYEKARLAALNSILTLI
;
A
#
# COMPACT_ATOMS: atom_id res chain seq x y z
N MET A 1 -8.83 13.05 -2.34
CA MET A 1 -7.58 12.83 -3.15
C MET A 1 -7.79 11.68 -4.12
N LEU A 2 -8.13 10.49 -3.60
CA LEU A 2 -8.40 9.31 -4.42
C LEU A 2 -9.62 9.48 -5.32
N ASP A 3 -10.51 10.43 -5.04
CA ASP A 3 -11.66 10.78 -5.89
C ASP A 3 -11.27 11.15 -7.33
N ARG A 4 -10.03 11.66 -7.51
CA ARG A 4 -9.45 11.93 -8.84
C ARG A 4 -9.32 10.66 -9.71
N LEU A 5 -9.39 9.48 -9.10
CA LEU A 5 -9.33 8.18 -9.77
C LEU A 5 -10.71 7.63 -10.13
N ASN A 6 -11.80 8.24 -9.65
CA ASN A 6 -13.17 7.75 -9.89
C ASN A 6 -13.51 7.67 -11.38
N GLU A 7 -12.92 8.55 -12.21
CA GLU A 7 -13.08 8.53 -13.66
C GLU A 7 -12.55 7.24 -14.31
N LEU A 8 -11.53 6.60 -13.73
CA LEU A 8 -10.93 5.37 -14.25
C LEU A 8 -11.86 4.16 -14.11
N PHE A 9 -12.81 4.22 -13.18
CA PHE A 9 -13.80 3.17 -12.96
C PHE A 9 -15.05 3.31 -13.85
N LYS A 10 -15.24 4.47 -14.50
CA LYS A 10 -16.38 4.68 -15.39
C LYS A 10 -16.24 3.80 -16.63
N SER A 11 -17.30 3.08 -16.96
CA SER A 11 -17.40 2.23 -18.14
C SER A 11 -18.85 2.23 -18.65
N SER A 12 -19.03 2.33 -19.97
CA SER A 12 -20.35 2.27 -20.62
C SER A 12 -20.87 0.85 -20.78
N THR A 13 -20.03 -0.16 -20.56
CA THR A 13 -20.36 -1.58 -20.79
C THR A 13 -20.13 -2.41 -19.51
N ILE A 14 -18.89 -2.81 -19.26
CA ILE A 14 -18.51 -3.70 -18.15
C ILE A 14 -17.69 -2.90 -17.14
N LYS A 15 -18.07 -3.01 -15.86
CA LYS A 15 -17.32 -2.39 -14.77
C LYS A 15 -15.88 -2.95 -14.74
N PRO A 16 -14.85 -2.11 -14.61
CA PRO A 16 -13.48 -2.59 -14.48
C PRO A 16 -13.32 -3.58 -13.32
N THR A 17 -12.49 -4.61 -13.52
CA THR A 17 -12.25 -5.69 -12.56
C THR A 17 -10.97 -5.47 -11.72
N PHE A 18 -10.38 -4.28 -11.81
CA PHE A 18 -9.34 -3.82 -10.89
C PHE A 18 -9.95 -2.91 -9.84
N ASP A 19 -9.14 -2.59 -8.82
CA ASP A 19 -9.51 -1.79 -7.65
C ASP A 19 -8.55 -0.61 -7.48
N ILE A 20 -8.88 0.30 -6.57
CA ILE A 20 -8.05 1.48 -6.24
C ILE A 20 -6.61 1.07 -5.88
N VAL A 21 -6.42 -0.03 -5.14
CA VAL A 21 -5.08 -0.53 -4.78
C VAL A 21 -4.24 -0.85 -6.01
N HIS A 22 -4.85 -1.41 -7.07
CA HIS A 22 -4.14 -1.77 -8.29
C HIS A 22 -3.68 -0.52 -9.04
N ILE A 23 -4.50 0.53 -9.08
CA ILE A 23 -4.12 1.83 -9.66
C ILE A 23 -2.97 2.45 -8.86
N VAL A 24 -3.13 2.56 -7.54
CA VAL A 24 -2.12 3.21 -6.69
C VAL A 24 -0.80 2.44 -6.76
N LEU A 25 -0.83 1.11 -6.63
CA LEU A 25 0.37 0.29 -6.72
C LEU A 25 1.05 0.40 -8.09
N ALA A 26 0.28 0.45 -9.18
CA ALA A 26 0.83 0.66 -10.51
C ALA A 26 1.62 1.98 -10.58
N LEU A 27 1.07 3.08 -10.05
CA LEU A 27 1.77 4.38 -10.01
C LEU A 27 3.06 4.32 -9.17
N PHE A 28 3.05 3.64 -8.02
CA PHE A 28 4.26 3.41 -7.24
C PHE A 28 5.32 2.62 -8.05
N ILE A 29 4.90 1.58 -8.77
CA ILE A 29 5.79 0.77 -9.61
C ILE A 29 6.37 1.60 -10.76
N PHE A 30 5.54 2.33 -11.51
CA PHE A 30 6.02 3.22 -12.57
C PHE A 30 7.01 4.26 -12.02
N GLY A 31 6.70 4.85 -10.86
CA GLY A 31 7.59 5.81 -10.20
C GLY A 31 8.93 5.24 -9.73
N LYS A 32 8.99 3.93 -9.42
CA LYS A 32 10.25 3.21 -9.14
C LYS A 32 10.99 2.78 -10.41
N ASN A 33 10.35 2.84 -11.59
CA ASN A 33 10.89 2.37 -12.88
C ASN A 33 10.78 3.48 -13.95
N PRO A 34 11.57 4.57 -13.86
CA PRO A 34 11.48 5.71 -14.80
C PRO A 34 11.84 5.34 -16.24
N GLU A 35 12.59 4.26 -16.45
CA GLU A 35 12.90 3.71 -17.78
C GLU A 35 11.72 2.98 -18.45
N GLY A 36 10.63 2.76 -17.72
CA GLY A 36 9.42 2.12 -18.19
C GLY A 36 9.24 0.68 -17.70
N ILE A 37 7.98 0.25 -17.66
CA ILE A 37 7.60 -1.13 -17.32
C ILE A 37 6.60 -1.68 -18.35
N GLY A 38 6.86 -2.90 -18.79
CA GLY A 38 5.98 -3.62 -19.71
C GLY A 38 4.77 -4.25 -19.03
N ARG A 39 3.68 -4.44 -19.80
CA ARG A 39 2.42 -5.03 -19.34
C ARG A 39 2.58 -6.35 -18.59
N TYR A 40 3.42 -7.27 -19.08
CA TYR A 40 3.61 -8.57 -18.45
C TYR A 40 4.29 -8.50 -17.08
N LYS A 41 5.25 -7.57 -16.90
CA LYS A 41 5.88 -7.35 -15.60
C LYS A 41 4.87 -6.70 -14.64
N LEU A 42 4.13 -5.70 -15.12
CA LEU A 42 3.08 -5.05 -14.32
C LEU A 42 2.00 -6.04 -13.86
N GLN A 43 1.55 -6.95 -14.75
CA GLN A 43 0.58 -7.99 -14.43
C GLN A 43 1.02 -8.84 -13.22
N LYS A 44 2.27 -9.30 -13.22
CA LYS A 44 2.84 -10.11 -12.13
C LYS A 44 2.91 -9.32 -10.82
N GLU A 45 3.37 -8.07 -10.90
CA GLU A 45 3.50 -7.21 -9.72
C GLU A 45 2.13 -6.86 -9.09
N LEU A 46 1.08 -6.72 -9.91
CA LEU A 46 -0.27 -6.38 -9.46
C LEU A 46 -1.14 -7.59 -9.12
N MET A 47 -0.69 -8.83 -9.40
CA MET A 47 -1.45 -10.06 -9.14
C MET A 47 -2.86 -10.10 -9.77
N ILE A 48 -3.02 -9.48 -10.94
CA ILE A 48 -4.30 -9.44 -11.68
C ILE A 48 -4.17 -10.11 -13.06
N GLY A 49 -5.32 -10.43 -13.66
CA GLY A 49 -5.38 -11.05 -14.99
C GLY A 49 -4.81 -10.16 -16.11
N SER A 50 -4.44 -10.78 -17.22
CA SER A 50 -3.90 -10.08 -18.40
C SER A 50 -4.89 -9.08 -19.01
N GLY A 51 -6.16 -9.47 -19.11
CA GLY A 51 -7.25 -8.59 -19.58
C GLY A 51 -7.46 -7.40 -18.65
N THR A 52 -7.49 -7.64 -17.33
CA THR A 52 -7.59 -6.58 -16.32
C THR A 52 -6.40 -5.62 -16.36
N THR A 53 -5.18 -6.15 -16.51
CA THR A 53 -3.97 -5.32 -16.62
C THR A 53 -4.01 -4.46 -17.88
N ARG A 54 -4.45 -5.02 -19.02
CA ARG A 54 -4.61 -4.26 -20.27
C ARG A 54 -5.60 -3.11 -20.08
N SER A 55 -6.78 -3.41 -19.51
CA SER A 55 -7.80 -2.41 -19.24
C SER A 55 -7.28 -1.32 -18.29
N LEU A 56 -6.56 -1.68 -17.23
CA LEU A 56 -5.95 -0.73 -16.30
C LEU A 56 -4.98 0.22 -17.01
N ILE A 57 -4.09 -0.31 -17.85
CA ILE A 57 -3.14 0.50 -18.63
C ILE A 57 -3.87 1.45 -19.58
N GLU A 58 -4.86 0.96 -20.31
CA GLU A 58 -5.68 1.77 -21.23
C GLU A 58 -6.35 2.91 -20.46
N LYS A 59 -6.97 2.63 -19.31
CA LYS A 59 -7.59 3.65 -18.45
C LYS A 59 -6.58 4.67 -17.92
N LEU A 60 -5.43 4.23 -17.43
CA LEU A 60 -4.38 5.12 -16.91
C LEU A 60 -3.79 6.04 -17.99
N ASN A 61 -3.69 5.55 -19.22
CA ASN A 61 -3.16 6.28 -20.36
C ASN A 61 -4.20 7.23 -20.97
N GLU A 62 -5.33 6.68 -21.43
CA GLU A 62 -6.29 7.39 -22.28
C GLU A 62 -7.29 8.25 -21.49
N ILE A 63 -7.69 7.80 -20.30
CA ILE A 63 -8.64 8.55 -19.45
C ILE A 63 -7.88 9.40 -18.44
N GLY A 64 -6.97 8.76 -17.69
CA GLY A 64 -6.27 9.41 -16.60
C GLY A 64 -5.13 10.32 -17.05
N ASN A 65 -4.52 10.07 -18.21
CA ASN A 65 -3.26 10.70 -18.65
C ASN A 65 -2.17 10.64 -17.55
N TYR A 66 -2.11 9.54 -16.80
CA TYR A 66 -1.13 9.32 -15.74
C TYR A 66 0.12 8.59 -16.25
N ILE A 67 -0.01 7.84 -17.35
CA ILE A 67 1.09 7.13 -17.98
C ILE A 67 1.13 7.38 -19.49
N SER A 68 2.29 7.21 -20.09
CA SER A 68 2.51 7.27 -21.54
C SER A 68 3.51 6.21 -21.98
N VAL A 69 3.68 6.01 -23.29
CA VAL A 69 4.66 5.05 -23.84
C VAL A 69 6.00 5.75 -24.07
N THR A 70 7.09 5.13 -23.61
CA THR A 70 8.43 5.73 -23.55
C THR A 70 9.11 6.00 -24.90
N ASP A 71 8.59 5.43 -25.99
CA ASP A 71 8.85 5.68 -27.42
C ASP A 71 8.27 4.46 -28.15
N LYS A 72 7.46 4.64 -29.21
CA LYS A 72 6.83 3.52 -29.93
C LYS A 72 7.88 2.57 -30.55
N ASN A 73 9.09 3.06 -30.80
CA ASN A 73 10.18 2.29 -31.39
C ASN A 73 11.05 1.56 -30.37
N LYS A 74 10.93 1.87 -29.08
CA LYS A 74 11.66 1.18 -27.99
C LYS A 74 10.65 0.40 -27.15
N ARG A 75 10.83 -0.92 -27.05
CA ARG A 75 9.99 -1.86 -26.26
C ARG A 75 10.13 -1.67 -24.73
N LYS A 76 10.29 -0.43 -24.25
CA LYS A 76 10.53 -0.08 -22.83
C LYS A 76 9.26 -0.04 -21.99
N GLY A 77 8.08 -0.10 -22.61
CA GLY A 77 6.79 -0.12 -21.91
C GLY A 77 6.25 1.27 -21.59
N HIS A 78 5.61 1.43 -20.44
CA HIS A 78 4.96 2.68 -20.03
C HIS A 78 5.70 3.36 -18.88
N VAL A 79 5.66 4.69 -18.86
CA VAL A 79 6.24 5.58 -17.84
C VAL A 79 5.18 6.55 -17.31
N LEU A 80 5.42 7.16 -16.15
CA LEU A 80 4.56 8.25 -15.66
C LEU A 80 4.68 9.49 -16.57
N THR A 81 3.54 10.12 -16.83
CA THR A 81 3.50 11.49 -17.35
C THR A 81 3.82 12.49 -16.23
N GLU A 82 3.93 13.78 -16.55
CA GLU A 82 4.02 14.83 -15.54
C GLU A 82 2.83 14.82 -14.56
N LYS A 83 1.60 14.67 -15.08
CA LYS A 83 0.38 14.49 -14.27
C LYS A 83 0.47 13.26 -13.37
N GLY A 84 1.00 12.14 -13.89
CA GLY A 84 1.29 10.93 -13.14
C GLY A 84 2.27 11.14 -11.99
N LEU A 85 3.37 11.83 -12.26
CA LEU A 85 4.40 12.17 -11.28
C LEU A 85 3.85 13.09 -10.18
N GLU A 86 3.10 14.12 -10.54
CA GLU A 86 2.48 15.04 -9.58
C GLU A 86 1.48 14.32 -8.67
N PHE A 87 0.63 13.46 -9.25
CA PHE A 87 -0.33 12.68 -8.48
C PHE A 87 0.38 11.68 -7.56
N LEU A 88 1.42 10.98 -8.05
CA LEU A 88 2.24 10.10 -7.22
C LEU A 88 2.93 10.86 -6.08
N ARG A 89 3.46 12.07 -6.32
CA ARG A 89 4.03 12.93 -5.27
C ARG A 89 2.99 13.26 -4.20
N THR A 90 1.76 13.55 -4.61
CA THR A 90 0.65 13.81 -3.67
C THR A 90 0.34 12.58 -2.81
N ILE A 91 0.28 11.39 -3.42
CA ILE A 91 0.11 10.14 -2.68
C ILE A 91 1.28 9.90 -1.73
N LYS A 92 2.52 10.05 -2.19
CA LYS A 92 3.73 9.82 -1.38
C LYS A 92 3.88 10.79 -0.20
N LYS A 93 3.31 12.00 -0.27
CA LYS A 93 3.24 12.88 0.91
C LYS A 93 2.38 12.28 2.03
N LYS A 94 1.34 11.52 1.67
CA LYS A 94 0.44 10.88 2.65
C LYS A 94 0.90 9.46 3.00
N ILE A 95 1.40 8.70 2.03
CA ILE A 95 1.91 7.33 2.15
C ILE A 95 3.40 7.32 1.74
N PRO A 96 4.31 7.78 2.59
CA PRO A 96 5.73 7.93 2.23
C PRO A 96 6.45 6.60 2.00
N LEU A 97 5.94 5.50 2.58
CA LEU A 97 6.68 4.25 2.68
C LEU A 97 5.84 3.04 2.29
N LEU A 98 6.42 2.11 1.53
CA LEU A 98 5.86 0.78 1.24
C LEU A 98 7.03 -0.18 0.98
N GLU A 99 7.39 -0.96 1.99
CA GLU A 99 8.64 -1.74 2.02
C GLU A 99 8.45 -3.13 2.63
N LYS A 100 9.37 -4.06 2.32
CA LYS A 100 9.37 -5.40 2.91
C LYS A 100 9.60 -5.34 4.42
N GLY A 101 8.81 -6.10 5.17
CA GLY A 101 8.98 -6.29 6.62
C GLY A 101 9.97 -7.41 6.94
N ASP A 102 10.69 -7.28 8.05
CA ASP A 102 11.54 -8.35 8.60
C ASP A 102 10.73 -9.19 9.60
N LEU A 103 10.38 -10.41 9.19
CA LEU A 103 9.54 -11.30 9.99
C LEU A 103 10.17 -11.67 11.34
N LYS A 104 11.49 -11.74 11.44
CA LYS A 104 12.16 -12.08 12.70
C LYS A 104 11.96 -11.01 13.77
N ILE A 105 11.73 -9.76 13.34
CA ILE A 105 11.49 -8.63 14.23
C ILE A 105 9.99 -8.49 14.51
N LEU A 106 9.15 -8.82 13.52
CA LEU A 106 7.71 -8.58 13.57
C LEU A 106 6.90 -9.76 14.16
N GLU A 107 7.53 -10.88 14.50
CA GLU A 107 6.87 -12.11 14.95
C GLU A 107 5.87 -11.90 16.11
N ASP A 108 6.20 -11.03 17.07
CA ASP A 108 5.36 -10.76 18.24
C ASP A 108 4.06 -9.99 17.94
N ILE A 109 3.94 -9.39 16.74
CA ILE A 109 2.84 -8.48 16.39
C ILE A 109 2.09 -8.88 15.13
N ILE A 110 2.46 -10.00 14.53
CA ILE A 110 1.79 -10.57 13.36
C ILE A 110 1.12 -11.88 13.76
N VAL A 111 0.04 -12.24 13.05
CA VAL A 111 -0.58 -13.55 13.24
C VAL A 111 0.34 -14.61 12.63
N GLU A 112 0.81 -15.54 13.46
CA GLU A 112 1.76 -16.56 13.05
C GLU A 112 1.11 -17.55 12.06
N ASN A 113 1.71 -17.66 10.87
CA ASN A 113 1.37 -18.69 9.89
C ASN A 113 2.65 -19.19 9.22
N LYS A 114 2.67 -20.48 8.85
CA LYS A 114 3.77 -21.07 8.10
C LYS A 114 3.87 -20.41 6.72
N ASN A 115 5.09 -20.07 6.31
CA ASN A 115 5.40 -19.47 5.00
C ASN A 115 4.71 -18.13 4.71
N ILE A 116 4.60 -17.26 5.72
CA ILE A 116 4.08 -15.91 5.55
C ILE A 116 5.18 -14.92 5.19
N PHE A 117 4.82 -13.85 4.48
CA PHE A 117 5.67 -12.72 4.11
C PHE A 117 5.01 -11.43 4.60
N ALA A 118 5.84 -10.43 4.93
CA ALA A 118 5.38 -9.13 5.40
C ALA A 118 5.79 -8.00 4.47
N TYR A 119 4.88 -7.05 4.30
CA TYR A 119 5.15 -5.70 3.83
C TYR A 119 4.58 -4.75 4.86
N PHE A 120 5.21 -3.59 5.02
CA PHE A 120 4.64 -2.52 5.83
C PHE A 120 4.60 -1.23 5.05
N SER A 121 3.70 -0.36 5.48
CA SER A 121 3.52 0.94 4.88
C SER A 121 3.18 1.95 5.97
N LEU A 122 3.65 3.19 5.79
CA LEU A 122 3.41 4.30 6.70
C LEU A 122 2.39 5.22 6.05
N ILE A 123 1.39 5.66 6.82
CA ILE A 123 0.47 6.73 6.43
C ILE A 123 0.44 7.83 7.50
N LYS A 124 0.54 9.08 7.05
CA LYS A 124 0.74 10.24 7.90
C LYS A 124 -0.56 10.77 8.48
N ASN A 125 -0.61 11.09 9.78
CA ASN A 125 -1.72 11.79 10.45
C ASN A 125 -3.12 11.24 10.08
N VAL A 126 -3.40 9.99 10.47
CA VAL A 126 -4.69 9.30 10.24
C VAL A 126 -5.10 8.36 11.38
N ALA A 127 -4.41 8.37 12.52
CA ALA A 127 -4.72 7.43 13.61
C ALA A 127 -6.15 7.57 14.16
N ASN A 128 -6.76 8.75 14.05
CA ASN A 128 -8.18 8.97 14.39
C ASN A 128 -9.18 8.20 13.49
N LYS A 129 -8.73 7.65 12.36
CA LYS A 129 -9.54 6.80 11.47
C LYS A 129 -9.34 5.31 11.75
N VAL A 130 -8.41 4.95 12.64
CA VAL A 130 -8.18 3.56 13.05
C VAL A 130 -8.99 3.30 14.31
N ASN A 131 -9.96 2.40 14.21
CA ASN A 131 -10.71 1.90 15.36
C ASN A 131 -9.93 0.77 16.03
N SER A 132 -10.30 -0.47 15.75
CA SER A 132 -9.65 -1.68 16.28
C SER A 132 -8.61 -2.27 15.32
N GLY A 133 -8.48 -1.72 14.11
CA GLY A 133 -7.66 -2.29 13.03
C GLY A 133 -8.31 -3.46 12.29
N ILE A 134 -9.53 -3.87 12.67
CA ILE A 134 -10.26 -4.97 12.02
C ILE A 134 -10.61 -4.59 10.58
N GLU A 135 -11.02 -3.35 10.33
CA GLU A 135 -11.38 -2.88 8.99
C GLU A 135 -10.19 -2.99 8.02
N GLN A 136 -8.98 -2.69 8.50
CA GLN A 136 -7.74 -2.82 7.75
C GLN A 136 -7.38 -4.28 7.50
N ARG A 137 -7.51 -5.15 8.52
CA ARG A 137 -7.31 -6.60 8.35
C ARG A 137 -8.24 -7.17 7.29
N ASP A 138 -9.52 -6.85 7.35
CA ASP A 138 -10.53 -7.33 6.40
C ASP A 138 -10.26 -6.78 4.99
N ALA A 139 -9.79 -5.53 4.88
CA ALA A 139 -9.34 -4.98 3.61
C ALA A 139 -8.10 -5.70 3.04
N ALA A 140 -7.14 -6.11 3.87
CA ALA A 140 -6.04 -6.96 3.42
C ALA A 140 -6.54 -8.31 2.86
N ILE A 141 -7.48 -8.95 3.55
CA ILE A 141 -8.03 -10.25 3.13
C ILE A 141 -8.79 -10.13 1.80
N LYS A 142 -9.52 -9.03 1.56
CA LYS A 142 -10.24 -8.78 0.30
C LYS A 142 -9.35 -8.80 -0.94
N VAL A 143 -8.04 -8.53 -0.80
CA VAL A 143 -7.07 -8.55 -1.90
C VAL A 143 -6.17 -9.80 -1.86
N ASN A 144 -6.68 -10.89 -1.28
CA ASN A 144 -5.99 -12.17 -1.10
C ASN A 144 -4.77 -12.11 -0.17
N GLY A 145 -4.67 -11.10 0.70
CA GLY A 145 -3.73 -11.10 1.81
C GLY A 145 -4.14 -12.08 2.91
N SER A 146 -3.20 -12.44 3.77
CA SER A 146 -3.45 -13.26 4.96
C SER A 146 -3.99 -12.45 6.14
N GLY A 147 -3.88 -11.11 6.09
CA GLY A 147 -4.34 -10.20 7.12
C GLY A 147 -3.49 -8.93 7.17
N ALA A 148 -3.77 -8.07 8.15
CA ALA A 148 -2.95 -6.92 8.46
C ALA A 148 -2.99 -6.58 9.97
N THR A 149 -1.89 -6.01 10.46
CA THR A 149 -1.78 -5.43 11.80
C THR A 149 -1.59 -3.91 11.67
N CYS A 150 -2.31 -3.14 12.47
CA CYS A 150 -2.16 -1.68 12.53
C CYS A 150 -1.40 -1.27 13.79
N LEU A 151 -0.50 -0.30 13.66
CA LEU A 151 0.23 0.32 14.75
C LEU A 151 0.04 1.84 14.67
N ILE A 152 -0.27 2.46 15.80
CA ILE A 152 -0.45 3.91 15.94
C ILE A 152 0.78 4.49 16.64
N TYR A 153 1.33 5.59 16.12
CA TYR A 153 2.38 6.33 16.77
C TYR A 153 1.80 7.52 17.55
N ASP A 154 2.03 7.56 18.86
CA ASP A 154 1.53 8.61 19.77
C ASP A 154 2.51 9.80 19.95
N GLY A 155 3.53 9.88 19.09
CA GLY A 155 4.63 10.84 19.21
C GLY A 155 5.82 10.33 20.03
N HIS A 156 5.67 9.21 20.74
CA HIS A 156 6.76 8.62 21.53
C HIS A 156 6.96 7.14 21.16
N ASN A 157 5.87 6.37 21.19
CA ASN A 157 5.83 4.93 21.03
C ASN A 157 4.78 4.49 19.99
N LEU A 158 5.10 3.41 19.28
CA LEU A 158 4.14 2.62 18.51
C LEU A 158 3.32 1.75 19.47
N LYS A 159 2.02 1.69 19.21
CA LYS A 159 1.03 0.97 20.00
C LYS A 159 0.06 0.23 19.10
N LEU A 160 -0.47 -0.90 19.57
CA LEU A 160 -1.63 -1.53 18.94
C LEU A 160 -2.91 -0.70 19.21
N PRO A 161 -3.85 -0.62 18.25
CA PRO A 161 -5.13 0.01 18.49
C PRO A 161 -5.91 -0.71 19.59
N SER A 162 -6.59 0.07 20.43
CA SER A 162 -7.45 -0.46 21.48
C SER A 162 -8.61 -1.28 20.89
N SER A 163 -8.80 -2.51 21.35
CA SER A 163 -9.94 -3.36 20.97
C SER A 163 -11.10 -3.13 21.92
N PRO A 164 -12.33 -2.86 21.45
CA PRO A 164 -13.50 -2.75 22.31
C PRO A 164 -13.91 -4.08 22.97
N PHE A 165 -13.28 -5.20 22.58
CA PHE A 165 -13.53 -6.55 23.12
C PHE A 165 -12.50 -6.98 24.18
N LEU A 166 -11.49 -6.16 24.47
CA LEU A 166 -10.61 -6.37 25.61
C LEU A 166 -10.96 -5.31 26.67
N ASP A 167 -11.55 -5.75 27.79
CA ASP A 167 -11.82 -4.92 28.98
C ASP A 167 -10.56 -4.28 29.59
N ASN A 168 -9.39 -4.64 29.08
CA ASN A 168 -8.12 -4.05 29.42
C ASN A 168 -7.73 -3.02 28.37
N LYS A 169 -8.00 -1.76 28.73
CA LYS A 169 -7.64 -0.50 28.07
C LYS A 169 -6.12 -0.26 27.98
N TYR A 170 -5.33 -1.29 27.68
CA TYR A 170 -3.90 -1.16 27.46
C TYR A 170 -3.68 -0.99 25.96
N ASP A 171 -3.38 0.23 25.54
CA ASP A 171 -2.55 0.45 24.37
C ASP A 171 -1.26 -0.35 24.59
N LEU A 172 -1.17 -1.54 24.02
CA LEU A 172 0.01 -2.39 24.17
C LEU A 172 1.18 -1.68 23.48
N ILE A 173 2.05 -1.08 24.30
CA ILE A 173 3.30 -0.49 23.86
C ILE A 173 4.17 -1.63 23.35
N LEU A 174 4.66 -1.49 22.12
CA LEU A 174 5.50 -2.52 21.50
C LEU A 174 6.89 -2.53 22.13
N ASN A 175 7.55 -3.68 22.07
CA ASN A 175 8.92 -3.86 22.55
C ASN A 175 9.89 -2.89 21.84
N ASP A 176 11.00 -2.55 22.52
CA ASP A 176 11.98 -1.57 22.02
C ASP A 176 12.59 -1.95 20.67
N ASN A 177 12.69 -3.24 20.35
CA ASN A 177 13.27 -3.71 19.09
C ASN A 177 12.37 -3.34 17.91
N ILE A 178 11.06 -3.54 18.02
CA ILE A 178 10.07 -3.16 17.02
C ILE A 178 9.99 -1.64 16.89
N GLN A 179 10.01 -0.91 18.02
CA GLN A 179 10.06 0.55 18.02
C GLN A 179 11.26 1.08 17.21
N LYS A 180 12.46 0.57 17.52
CA LYS A 180 13.71 0.96 16.85
C LYS A 180 13.68 0.57 15.38
N TYR A 181 13.21 -0.63 15.04
CA TYR A 181 13.08 -1.10 13.68
C TYR A 181 12.31 -0.11 12.81
N PHE A 182 11.09 0.25 13.20
CA PHE A 182 10.30 1.18 12.40
C PHE A 182 10.88 2.59 12.36
N LYS A 183 11.43 3.10 13.48
CA LYS A 183 12.11 4.40 13.49
C LYS A 183 13.27 4.45 12.49
N ILE A 184 14.11 3.42 12.45
CA ILE A 184 15.22 3.30 11.49
C ILE A 184 14.69 3.21 10.06
N ARG A 185 13.75 2.29 9.79
CA ARG A 185 13.24 2.07 8.42
C ARG A 185 12.53 3.29 7.85
N VAL A 186 11.82 4.06 8.68
CA VAL A 186 11.19 5.32 8.28
C VAL A 186 12.26 6.38 7.96
N SER A 187 13.28 6.51 8.82
CA SER A 187 14.40 7.44 8.62
C SER A 187 15.21 7.13 7.36
N ASP A 188 15.51 5.84 7.08
CA ASP A 188 16.20 5.37 5.87
C ASP A 188 15.52 5.82 4.56
N ASN A 189 14.22 6.14 4.64
CA ASN A 189 13.41 6.56 3.50
C ASN A 189 13.14 8.07 3.47
N ASN A 190 13.95 8.86 4.19
CA ASN A 190 13.81 10.32 4.30
C ASN A 190 12.43 10.76 4.77
N ALA A 191 11.84 9.99 5.69
CA ALA A 191 10.60 10.31 6.36
C ALA A 191 10.82 10.31 7.88
N GLU A 192 9.89 10.91 8.60
CA GLU A 192 9.89 10.95 10.07
C GLU A 192 8.58 10.37 10.58
N LEU A 193 8.60 9.77 11.77
CA LEU A 193 7.39 9.39 12.47
C LEU A 193 6.89 10.60 13.28
N GLU A 194 5.65 10.99 13.02
CA GLU A 194 4.96 12.08 13.69
C GLU A 194 3.75 11.56 14.45
N ASN A 195 3.34 12.27 15.49
CA ASN A 195 2.14 11.93 16.24
C ASN A 195 0.94 11.75 15.29
N GLN A 196 0.10 10.73 15.56
CA GLN A 196 -1.04 10.33 14.74
C GLN A 196 -0.70 9.61 13.42
N ASP A 197 0.57 9.28 13.19
CA ASP A 197 0.96 8.39 12.10
C ASP A 197 0.54 6.95 12.37
N VAL A 198 0.28 6.21 11.30
CA VAL A 198 -0.10 4.80 11.36
C VAL A 198 0.83 3.98 10.48
N ILE A 199 1.36 2.90 11.04
CA ILE A 199 2.05 1.86 10.29
C ILE A 199 1.11 0.67 10.15
N ILE A 200 0.92 0.19 8.92
CA ILE A 200 0.19 -1.05 8.68
C ILE A 200 1.16 -2.09 8.14
N ILE A 201 1.12 -3.28 8.74
CA ILE A 201 1.85 -4.46 8.31
C ILE A 201 0.86 -5.39 7.62
N GLY A 202 0.97 -5.53 6.30
CA GLY A 202 0.20 -6.48 5.52
C GLY A 202 0.94 -7.80 5.35
N LEU A 203 0.18 -8.88 5.38
CA LEU A 203 0.70 -10.24 5.34
C LEU A 203 0.18 -11.01 4.11
N GLY A 204 0.95 -11.97 3.63
CA GLY A 204 0.55 -12.86 2.54
C GLY A 204 1.49 -14.05 2.38
N ASP A 205 1.10 -15.04 1.57
CA ASP A 205 1.93 -16.20 1.21
C ASP A 205 2.98 -15.88 0.11
N SER A 206 3.04 -14.63 -0.32
CA SER A 206 4.08 -14.09 -1.20
C SER A 206 4.31 -12.60 -0.88
N TYR A 207 5.45 -12.04 -1.30
CA TYR A 207 5.72 -10.61 -1.14
C TYR A 207 4.73 -9.72 -1.90
N GLU A 208 4.27 -10.16 -3.08
CA GLU A 208 3.29 -9.45 -3.89
C GLU A 208 1.94 -9.35 -3.17
N LYS A 209 1.47 -10.45 -2.57
CA LYS A 209 0.24 -10.46 -1.78
C LYS A 209 0.38 -9.63 -0.50
N ALA A 210 1.50 -9.77 0.21
CA ALA A 210 1.77 -8.97 1.39
C ALA A 210 1.80 -7.46 1.08
N ARG A 211 2.40 -7.07 -0.07
CA ARG A 211 2.44 -5.68 -0.53
C ARG A 211 1.05 -5.14 -0.86
N LEU A 212 0.23 -5.93 -1.57
CA LEU A 212 -1.16 -5.58 -1.86
C LEU A 212 -1.98 -5.46 -0.58
N ALA A 213 -1.81 -6.39 0.37
CA ALA A 213 -2.47 -6.37 1.66
C ALA A 213 -2.16 -5.09 2.44
N ALA A 214 -0.87 -4.74 2.56
CA ALA A 214 -0.43 -3.55 3.29
C ALA A 214 -1.00 -2.27 2.66
N LEU A 215 -0.89 -2.16 1.32
CA LEU A 215 -1.35 -0.98 0.61
C LEU A 215 -2.88 -0.86 0.63
N ASN A 216 -3.63 -1.93 0.37
CA ASN A 216 -5.09 -1.90 0.38
C ASN A 216 -5.63 -1.54 1.77
N SER A 217 -4.99 -2.05 2.82
CA SER A 217 -5.31 -1.70 4.20
C SER A 217 -5.14 -0.20 4.45
N ILE A 218 -4.03 0.40 4.02
CA ILE A 218 -3.81 1.85 4.18
C ILE A 218 -4.82 2.68 3.41
N LEU A 219 -5.21 2.23 2.21
CA LEU A 219 -6.15 2.99 1.38
C LEU A 219 -7.55 3.11 2.01
N THR A 220 -7.89 2.26 3.00
CA THR A 220 -9.12 2.44 3.80
C THR A 220 -9.10 3.68 4.70
N LEU A 221 -7.93 4.23 4.98
CA LEU A 221 -7.73 5.39 5.86
C LEU A 221 -7.68 6.72 5.08
N ILE A 222 -7.90 6.71 3.77
CA ILE A 222 -7.88 7.90 2.92
C ILE A 222 -9.29 8.27 2.52
#